data_AF-V5GFS3-F1
#
_entry.id   AF-V5GFS3-F1
#
_cell.length_a   1.000
_cell.length_b   1.000
_cell.length_c   1.000
_cell.angle_alpha   90.00
_cell.angle_beta   90.00
_cell.angle_gamma   90.00
#
_symmetry.space_group_name_H-M   'P 1'
#
loop_
_entity.id
_entity.type
_entity.pdbx_description
1 polymer ?
#
loop_
_entity_poly.entity_id
_entity_poly.type
_entity_poly.pdbx_seq_one_letter_code
_entity_poly.pdbx_strand_id
1 'polypeptide(L)'
;QAAKIFLENLYRCIPRRANSTSGLSLESYVFNILYEVELPGPGKSLLVYLPPSDPQLPPSSAILQNPCQPDELPHLDFPLRLMFLWLGVDIVVQLFTCLLLENQVLLRSADCQRLMVVAEGITSLLFPFTWPHVYVPILPASLHHFLDAPVPFLMGLYASSENIKVASEA
;
A
#
# COMPACT_ATOMS: atom_id res chain seq x y z
N GLN A 1 -4.86 1.67 7.82
CA GLN A 1 -4.49 2.79 8.72
C GLN A 1 -3.66 2.35 9.94
N ALA A 2 -3.99 1.23 10.61
CA ALA A 2 -3.28 0.74 11.80
C ALA A 2 -1.79 0.43 11.56
N ALA A 3 -1.45 -0.17 10.41
CA ALA A 3 -0.06 -0.48 10.05
C ALA A 3 0.84 0.76 10.01
N LYS A 4 0.34 1.88 9.46
CA LYS A 4 1.07 3.16 9.45
C LYS A 4 1.34 3.66 10.87
N ILE A 5 0.32 3.64 11.74
CA ILE A 5 0.45 4.06 13.14
C ILE A 5 1.48 3.18 13.86
N PHE A 6 1.39 1.86 13.66
CA PHE A 6 2.34 0.90 14.23
C PHE A 6 3.78 1.23 13.80
N LEU A 7 4.04 1.36 12.50
CA LEU A 7 5.39 1.62 11.97
C LEU A 7 5.94 2.98 12.41
N GLU A 8 5.12 4.04 12.41
CA GLU A 8 5.53 5.35 12.88
C GLU A 8 5.88 5.34 14.37
N ASN A 9 5.03 4.73 15.20
CA ASN A 9 5.27 4.65 16.64
C ASN A 9 6.47 3.76 16.96
N LEU A 10 6.63 2.64 16.25
CA LEU A 10 7.80 1.76 16.37
C LEU A 10 9.08 2.53 16.03
N TYR A 11 9.09 3.33 14.96
CA TYR A 11 10.21 4.19 14.60
C TYR A 11 10.51 5.25 15.66
N ARG A 12 9.47 5.87 16.26
CA ARG A 12 9.64 6.84 17.36
C ARG A 12 10.20 6.19 18.63
N CYS A 13 9.89 4.92 18.85
CA CYS A 13 10.40 4.15 19.99
C CYS A 13 11.85 3.68 19.83
N ILE A 14 12.48 3.87 18.66
CA ILE A 14 13.89 3.51 18.47
C ILE A 14 14.76 4.35 19.42
N PRO A 15 15.49 3.71 20.36
CA PRO A 15 16.34 4.43 21.31
C PRO A 15 17.45 5.19 20.58
N ARG A 16 17.37 6.52 20.53
CA ARG A 16 18.42 7.36 19.91
C ARG A 16 19.65 7.55 20.81
N ARG A 17 19.52 7.30 22.12
CA ARG A 17 20.59 7.30 23.13
C ARG A 17 20.27 6.28 24.23
N ALA A 18 21.27 5.57 24.71
CA ALA A 18 21.21 4.29 25.46
C ALA A 18 20.55 4.29 26.87
N ASN A 19 19.74 5.28 27.25
CA ASN A 19 19.36 5.46 28.67
C ASN A 19 17.86 5.40 28.98
N SER A 20 16.99 4.89 28.11
CA SER A 20 15.57 4.68 28.42
C SER A 20 15.24 3.19 28.54
N THR A 21 15.30 2.65 29.76
CA THR A 21 15.03 1.24 30.10
C THR A 21 13.61 0.99 30.62
N SER A 22 12.71 1.96 30.53
CA SER A 22 11.33 1.84 31.03
C SER A 22 10.35 1.56 29.87
N GLY A 23 10.19 0.30 29.48
CA GLY A 23 9.21 -0.12 28.46
C GLY A 23 9.44 -1.53 27.91
N LEU A 24 8.50 -2.02 27.08
CA LEU A 24 8.69 -3.23 26.27
C LEU A 24 9.76 -2.98 25.20
N SER A 25 10.47 -4.03 24.78
CA SER A 25 11.44 -3.89 23.69
C SER A 25 10.72 -3.72 22.34
N LEU A 26 11.41 -3.18 21.33
CA LEU A 26 10.86 -3.04 19.98
C LEU A 26 10.44 -4.40 19.42
N GLU A 27 11.26 -5.42 19.68
CA GLU A 27 11.04 -6.81 19.28
C GLU A 27 9.78 -7.37 19.95
N SER A 28 9.47 -6.99 21.19
CA SER A 28 8.23 -7.42 21.85
C SER A 28 6.99 -6.90 21.11
N TYR A 29 7.00 -5.65 20.63
CA TYR A 29 5.88 -5.11 19.85
C TYR A 29 5.73 -5.79 18.49
N VAL A 30 6.84 -6.06 17.82
CA VAL A 30 6.86 -6.80 16.54
C VAL A 30 6.40 -8.24 16.74
N PHE A 31 6.86 -8.90 17.80
CA PHE A 31 6.48 -10.26 18.12
C PHE A 31 4.98 -10.35 18.45
N ASN A 32 4.47 -9.43 19.28
CA ASN A 32 3.06 -9.41 19.65
C ASN A 32 2.15 -9.28 18.41
N ILE A 33 2.41 -8.32 17.52
CA ILE A 33 1.54 -8.10 16.35
C ILE A 33 1.61 -9.23 15.31
N LEU A 34 2.76 -9.92 15.20
CA LEU A 34 2.96 -10.98 14.21
C LEU A 34 2.53 -12.37 14.70
N TYR A 35 2.63 -12.64 16.01
CA TYR A 35 2.50 -13.99 16.55
C TYR A 35 1.45 -14.14 17.67
N GLU A 36 1.09 -13.07 18.38
CA GLU A 36 0.14 -13.16 19.52
C GLU A 36 -1.23 -12.54 19.20
N VAL A 37 -1.27 -11.53 18.33
CA VAL A 37 -2.53 -10.92 17.90
C VAL A 37 -3.21 -11.82 16.88
N GLU A 38 -4.30 -12.47 17.28
CA GLU A 38 -5.14 -13.25 16.37
C GLU A 38 -5.89 -12.34 15.39
N LEU A 39 -6.05 -12.77 14.13
CA LEU A 39 -6.86 -12.02 13.17
C LEU A 39 -8.35 -12.12 13.55
N PRO A 40 -9.10 -11.00 13.60
CA PRO A 40 -10.52 -11.06 13.88
C PRO A 40 -11.25 -11.88 12.79
N GLY A 41 -12.20 -12.72 13.20
CA GLY A 41 -13.07 -13.42 12.24
C GLY A 41 -13.94 -12.45 11.42
N PRO A 42 -14.55 -12.88 10.30
CA PRO A 42 -15.37 -12.02 9.44
C PRO A 42 -16.47 -11.28 10.23
N GLY A 43 -16.62 -9.99 9.97
CA GLY A 43 -17.55 -9.09 10.66
C GLY A 43 -17.17 -8.75 12.11
N LYS A 44 -16.02 -9.23 12.62
CA LYS A 44 -15.58 -8.96 13.99
C LYS A 44 -14.54 -7.85 14.04
N SER A 45 -14.43 -7.26 15.23
CA SER A 45 -13.43 -6.26 15.56
C SER A 45 -12.55 -6.76 16.71
N LEU A 46 -11.28 -6.40 16.69
CA LEU A 46 -10.29 -6.70 17.71
C LEU A 46 -9.62 -5.41 18.18
N LEU A 47 -9.59 -5.20 19.50
CA LEU A 47 -8.79 -4.13 20.09
C LEU A 47 -7.34 -4.62 20.23
N VAL A 48 -6.40 -3.90 19.63
CA VAL A 48 -4.96 -4.19 19.70
C VAL A 48 -4.22 -3.01 20.34
N TYR A 49 -3.10 -3.32 21.00
CA TYR A 49 -2.21 -2.32 21.57
C TYR A 49 -0.97 -2.19 20.68
N LEU A 50 -0.75 -0.99 20.18
CA LEU A 50 0.38 -0.61 19.33
C LEU A 50 1.47 0.05 20.19
N PRO A 51 2.71 0.15 19.68
CA PRO A 51 3.74 0.96 20.32
C PRO A 51 3.22 2.37 20.62
N PRO A 52 3.64 2.98 21.73
CA PRO A 52 3.19 4.31 22.10
C PRO A 52 3.74 5.35 21.11
N SER A 53 3.03 6.46 20.94
CA SER A 53 3.49 7.55 20.08
C SER A 53 4.71 8.30 20.65
N ASP A 54 4.93 8.19 21.96
CA ASP A 54 6.13 8.64 22.67
C ASP A 54 6.53 7.53 23.66
N PRO A 55 7.82 7.18 23.79
CA PRO A 55 8.29 6.17 24.76
C PRO A 55 7.85 6.39 26.22
N GLN A 56 7.51 7.61 26.61
CA GLN A 56 7.07 7.95 27.97
C GLN A 56 5.56 7.80 28.18
N LEU A 57 4.79 7.55 27.11
CA LEU A 57 3.34 7.41 27.14
C LEU A 57 2.90 5.94 27.18
N PRO A 58 1.67 5.65 27.65
CA PRO A 58 1.11 4.32 27.56
C PRO A 58 0.92 3.87 26.10
N PRO A 59 0.86 2.55 25.83
CA PRO A 59 0.60 2.01 24.50
C PRO A 59 -0.66 2.60 23.84
N SER A 60 -0.58 2.89 22.55
CA SER A 60 -1.72 3.40 21.79
C SER A 60 -2.65 2.24 21.42
N SER A 61 -3.95 2.38 21.59
CA SER A 61 -4.90 1.35 21.14
C SER A 61 -5.39 1.60 19.72
N ALA A 62 -5.65 0.53 18.97
CA ALA A 62 -6.28 0.58 17.66
C ALA A 62 -7.32 -0.55 17.53
N ILE A 63 -8.35 -0.31 16.74
CA ILE A 63 -9.35 -1.35 16.42
C ILE A 63 -9.02 -1.90 15.04
N LEU A 64 -8.77 -3.20 14.95
CA LEU A 64 -8.69 -3.94 13.70
C LEU A 64 -10.06 -4.53 13.39
N GLN A 65 -10.57 -4.31 12.20
CA GLN A 65 -11.85 -4.85 11.76
C GLN A 65 -11.62 -5.79 10.58
N ASN A 66 -12.29 -6.94 10.60
CA ASN A 66 -12.36 -7.82 9.45
C ASN A 66 -13.74 -7.64 8.81
N PRO A 67 -13.85 -7.00 7.63
CA PRO A 67 -15.12 -6.80 6.95
C PRO A 67 -15.82 -8.13 6.63
N CYS A 68 -17.16 -8.12 6.50
CA CYS A 68 -17.92 -9.33 6.17
C CYS A 68 -18.13 -9.40 4.65
N GLN A 69 -17.50 -10.36 3.98
CA GLN A 69 -17.73 -10.57 2.54
C GLN A 69 -19.08 -11.28 2.29
N PRO A 70 -19.79 -11.03 1.16
CA PRO A 70 -19.26 -10.53 -0.13
C PRO A 70 -19.74 -9.14 -0.59
N ASP A 71 -20.70 -8.50 0.07
CA ASP A 71 -21.38 -7.30 -0.45
C ASP A 71 -20.74 -5.96 -0.04
N GLU A 72 -19.55 -6.00 0.56
CA GLU A 72 -18.84 -4.80 1.00
C GLU A 72 -17.85 -4.32 -0.08
N LEU A 73 -17.79 -2.99 -0.27
CA LEU A 73 -16.82 -2.37 -1.18
C LEU A 73 -15.38 -2.59 -0.66
N PRO A 74 -14.37 -2.64 -1.56
CA PRO A 74 -12.98 -2.73 -1.15
C PRO A 74 -12.60 -1.60 -0.19
N HIS A 75 -12.07 -1.97 0.98
CA HIS A 75 -11.60 -0.99 1.95
C HIS A 75 -10.20 -0.49 1.54
N LEU A 76 -10.10 0.81 1.24
CA LEU A 76 -8.83 1.46 0.90
C LEU A 76 -8.25 2.19 2.12
N ASP A 77 -6.96 2.02 2.33
CA ASP A 77 -6.19 2.71 3.38
C ASP A 77 -5.84 4.17 3.03
N PHE A 78 -6.33 4.66 1.90
CA PHE A 78 -6.09 5.99 1.36
C PHE A 78 -7.35 6.53 0.67
N PRO A 79 -7.51 7.87 0.60
CA PRO A 79 -8.67 8.46 -0.07
C PRO A 79 -8.53 8.36 -1.59
N LEU A 80 -9.44 7.63 -2.23
CA LEU A 80 -9.48 7.43 -3.70
C LEU A 80 -9.51 8.75 -4.49
N ARG A 81 -10.06 9.82 -3.90
CA ARG A 81 -10.05 11.18 -4.47
C ARG A 81 -8.66 11.65 -4.89
N LEU A 82 -7.58 11.20 -4.24
CA LEU A 82 -6.21 11.61 -4.59
C LEU A 82 -5.84 11.21 -6.02
N MET A 83 -6.22 10.02 -6.46
CA MET A 83 -5.99 9.55 -7.82
C MET A 83 -6.66 10.49 -8.84
N PHE A 84 -7.94 10.81 -8.63
CA PHE A 84 -8.69 11.75 -9.47
C PHE A 84 -8.11 13.16 -9.44
N LEU A 85 -7.58 13.61 -8.29
CA LEU A 85 -6.96 14.92 -8.15
C LEU A 85 -5.66 15.03 -8.98
N TRP A 86 -4.88 13.96 -9.06
CA TRP A 86 -3.59 13.97 -9.77
C TRP A 86 -3.71 13.68 -11.27
N LEU A 87 -4.62 12.79 -11.67
CA LEU A 87 -4.77 12.35 -13.07
C LEU A 87 -5.88 13.07 -13.81
N GLY A 88 -6.90 13.59 -13.12
CA GLY A 88 -8.15 14.01 -13.73
C GLY A 88 -9.04 12.83 -14.09
N VAL A 89 -10.33 13.09 -14.31
CA VAL A 89 -11.33 12.04 -14.56
C VAL A 89 -11.08 11.33 -15.89
N ASP A 90 -10.75 12.07 -16.95
CA ASP A 90 -10.57 11.50 -18.29
C ASP A 90 -9.45 10.45 -18.33
N ILE A 91 -8.32 10.75 -17.69
CA ILE A 91 -7.18 9.83 -17.62
C ILE A 91 -7.51 8.62 -16.73
N VAL A 92 -8.25 8.80 -15.63
CA VAL A 92 -8.70 7.68 -14.81
C VAL A 92 -9.62 6.75 -15.61
N VAL A 93 -10.56 7.30 -16.39
CA VAL A 93 -11.44 6.50 -17.25
C VAL A 93 -10.63 5.76 -18.31
N GLN A 94 -9.67 6.42 -18.96
CA GLN A 94 -8.78 5.77 -19.93
C GLN A 94 -7.98 4.63 -19.28
N LEU A 95 -7.38 4.88 -18.12
CA LEU A 95 -6.61 3.87 -17.37
C LEU A 95 -7.49 2.68 -16.98
N PHE A 96 -8.70 2.95 -16.50
CA PHE A 96 -9.68 1.92 -16.16
C PHE A 96 -10.05 1.08 -17.38
N THR A 97 -10.30 1.72 -18.54
CA THR A 97 -10.53 1.02 -19.81
C THR A 97 -9.32 0.17 -20.22
N CYS A 98 -8.09 0.69 -20.07
CA CYS A 98 -6.89 -0.09 -20.34
C CYS A 98 -6.81 -1.36 -19.48
N LEU A 99 -7.17 -1.28 -18.20
CA LEU A 99 -7.23 -2.46 -17.32
C LEU A 99 -8.36 -3.41 -17.74
N LEU A 100 -9.56 -2.91 -18.04
CA LEU A 100 -10.66 -3.80 -18.48
C LEU A 100 -10.37 -4.53 -19.80
N LEU A 101 -9.53 -3.94 -20.64
CA LEU A 101 -9.06 -4.55 -21.90
C LEU A 101 -7.77 -5.37 -21.74
N GLU A 102 -7.29 -5.54 -20.51
CA GLU A 102 -6.06 -6.28 -20.21
C GLU A 102 -4.84 -5.78 -21.00
N ASN A 103 -4.68 -4.46 -21.13
CA ASN A 103 -3.51 -3.87 -21.77
C ASN A 103 -2.28 -3.83 -20.84
N GLN A 104 -1.10 -3.60 -21.43
CA GLN A 104 0.11 -3.26 -20.71
C GLN A 104 0.05 -1.82 -20.21
N VAL A 105 0.06 -1.64 -18.89
CA VAL A 105 -0.07 -0.34 -18.24
C VAL A 105 1.16 -0.06 -17.39
N LEU A 106 1.84 1.04 -17.74
CA LEU A 106 3.02 1.51 -17.05
C LEU A 106 2.76 2.89 -16.44
N LEU A 107 2.71 2.94 -15.11
CA LEU A 107 2.61 4.18 -14.34
C LEU A 107 4.02 4.75 -14.13
N ARG A 108 4.16 6.07 -14.14
CA ARG A 108 5.45 6.73 -13.88
C ARG A 108 5.27 7.94 -12.98
N SER A 109 6.08 8.05 -11.94
CA SER A 109 6.04 9.17 -11.00
C SER A 109 7.36 9.25 -10.23
N ALA A 110 7.77 10.46 -9.85
CA ALA A 110 8.90 10.70 -8.93
C ALA A 110 8.51 10.52 -7.44
N ASP A 111 7.26 10.15 -7.18
CA ASP A 111 6.68 9.90 -5.87
C ASP A 111 6.08 8.49 -5.82
N CYS A 112 6.68 7.62 -5.01
CA CYS A 112 6.25 6.23 -4.80
C CYS A 112 4.84 6.13 -4.22
N GLN A 113 4.45 7.08 -3.35
CA GLN A 113 3.11 7.07 -2.76
C GLN A 113 2.05 7.30 -3.84
N ARG A 114 2.33 8.18 -4.82
CA ARG A 114 1.42 8.39 -5.95
C ARG A 114 1.28 7.14 -6.80
N LEU A 115 2.39 6.45 -7.10
CA LEU A 115 2.35 5.19 -7.84
C LEU A 115 1.43 4.18 -7.13
N MET A 116 1.65 3.99 -5.83
CA MET A 116 0.87 3.06 -5.03
C MET A 116 -0.62 3.42 -5.01
N VAL A 117 -0.95 4.68 -4.72
CA VAL A 117 -2.36 5.15 -4.62
C VAL A 117 -3.08 5.05 -5.97
N VAL A 118 -2.41 5.38 -7.07
CA VAL A 118 -3.00 5.26 -8.41
C VAL A 118 -3.18 3.78 -8.77
N ALA A 119 -2.18 2.95 -8.55
CA ALA A 119 -2.21 1.52 -8.89
C ALA A 119 -3.28 0.77 -8.09
N GLU A 120 -3.27 0.89 -6.76
CA GLU A 120 -4.28 0.30 -5.87
C GLU A 120 -5.66 0.92 -6.10
N GLY A 121 -5.71 2.22 -6.36
CA GLY A 121 -6.95 2.94 -6.64
C GLY A 121 -7.63 2.43 -7.90
N ILE A 122 -6.89 2.27 -8.99
CA ILE A 122 -7.47 1.79 -10.26
C ILE A 122 -7.83 0.31 -10.20
N THR A 123 -7.03 -0.54 -9.52
CA THR A 123 -7.39 -1.96 -9.35
C THR A 123 -8.61 -2.13 -8.46
N SER A 124 -8.79 -1.28 -7.44
CA SER A 124 -10.00 -1.32 -6.59
C SER A 124 -11.29 -1.02 -7.35
N LEU A 125 -11.21 -0.21 -8.41
CA LEU A 125 -12.36 0.09 -9.28
C LEU A 125 -12.79 -1.10 -10.13
N LEU A 126 -11.96 -2.16 -10.25
CA LEU A 126 -12.33 -3.38 -10.97
C LEU A 126 -13.37 -4.22 -10.24
N PHE A 127 -13.60 -3.98 -8.93
CA PHE A 127 -14.56 -4.74 -8.14
C PHE A 127 -15.91 -4.90 -8.89
N PRO A 128 -16.45 -6.12 -8.98
CA PRO A 128 -16.05 -7.35 -8.27
C PRO A 128 -14.95 -8.17 -8.97
N PHE A 129 -14.42 -7.70 -10.10
CA PHE A 129 -13.31 -8.37 -10.79
C PHE A 129 -11.97 -8.11 -10.10
N THR A 130 -11.05 -9.05 -10.26
CA THR A 130 -9.67 -8.92 -9.83
C THR A 130 -8.76 -8.86 -11.05
N TRP A 131 -7.70 -8.05 -10.99
CA TRP A 131 -6.67 -8.06 -12.01
C TRP A 131 -5.93 -9.41 -11.99
N PRO A 132 -5.96 -10.22 -13.06
CA PRO A 132 -5.41 -11.57 -13.04
C PRO A 132 -3.93 -11.64 -13.43
N HIS A 133 -3.37 -10.53 -13.93
CA HIS A 133 -2.03 -10.48 -14.51
C HIS A 133 -0.99 -9.87 -13.57
N VAL A 134 0.22 -9.65 -14.08
CA VAL A 134 1.34 -9.12 -13.30
C VAL A 134 0.98 -7.74 -12.72
N TYR A 135 1.17 -7.60 -11.42
CA TYR A 135 0.94 -6.36 -10.67
C TYR A 135 2.19 -6.00 -9.86
N VAL A 136 2.86 -4.91 -10.22
CA VAL A 136 4.07 -4.42 -9.54
C VAL A 136 4.02 -2.88 -9.44
N PRO A 137 3.29 -2.31 -8.46
CA PRO A 137 3.03 -0.87 -8.38
C PRO A 137 4.30 -0.03 -8.21
N ILE A 138 5.40 -0.62 -7.72
CA ILE A 138 6.74 -0.01 -7.70
C ILE A 138 7.72 -1.07 -8.16
N LEU A 139 8.18 -0.99 -9.41
CA LEU A 139 9.13 -1.90 -10.03
C LEU A 139 10.57 -1.50 -9.66
N PRO A 140 11.33 -2.38 -8.98
CA PRO A 140 12.75 -2.15 -8.73
C PRO A 140 13.57 -2.12 -10.03
N ALA A 141 14.66 -1.36 -10.03
CA ALA A 141 15.54 -1.21 -11.20
C ALA A 141 16.09 -2.53 -11.75
N SER A 142 16.40 -3.49 -10.88
CA SER A 142 16.87 -4.83 -11.27
C SER A 142 15.84 -5.63 -12.08
N LEU A 143 14.56 -5.25 -12.03
CA LEU A 143 13.45 -5.94 -12.68
C LEU A 143 12.93 -5.22 -13.93
N HIS A 144 13.61 -4.18 -14.42
CA HIS A 144 13.17 -3.44 -15.62
C HIS A 144 13.11 -4.29 -16.91
N HIS A 145 13.83 -5.42 -16.98
CA HIS A 145 13.75 -6.34 -18.11
C HIS A 145 12.35 -6.99 -18.26
N PHE A 146 11.48 -6.92 -17.25
CA PHE A 146 10.10 -7.37 -17.35
C PHE A 146 9.18 -6.40 -18.10
N LEU A 147 9.63 -5.18 -18.40
CA LEU A 147 8.85 -4.23 -19.21
C LEU A 147 8.67 -4.71 -20.65
N ASP A 148 9.58 -5.56 -21.15
CA ASP A 148 9.53 -6.14 -22.49
C ASP A 148 8.68 -7.42 -22.54
N ALA A 149 8.05 -7.82 -21.44
CA ALA A 149 7.24 -9.03 -21.38
C ALA A 149 6.02 -8.89 -22.32
N PRO A 150 5.65 -9.90 -23.14
CA PRO A 150 4.55 -9.81 -24.08
C PRO A 150 3.16 -10.03 -23.45
N VAL A 151 3.08 -10.01 -22.12
CA VAL A 151 1.86 -10.27 -21.35
C VAL A 151 1.30 -8.96 -20.78
N PRO A 152 0.00 -8.88 -20.48
CA PRO A 152 -0.55 -7.75 -19.76
C PRO A 152 0.12 -7.55 -18.41
N PHE A 153 0.29 -6.29 -18.00
CA PHE A 153 0.81 -5.95 -16.68
C PHE A 153 0.31 -4.59 -16.23
N LEU A 154 0.31 -4.39 -14.92
CA LEU A 154 0.23 -3.07 -14.30
C LEU A 154 1.49 -2.87 -13.46
N MET A 155 2.40 -2.02 -13.94
CA MET A 155 3.67 -1.74 -13.27
C MET A 155 3.86 -0.24 -13.02
N GLY A 156 4.62 0.12 -12.00
CA GLY A 156 4.98 1.52 -11.73
C GLY A 156 6.49 1.74 -11.73
N LEU A 157 6.98 2.72 -12.49
CA LEU A 157 8.36 3.15 -12.50
C LEU A 157 8.56 4.38 -11.62
N TYR A 158 9.45 4.24 -10.64
CA TYR A 158 9.97 5.39 -9.91
C TYR A 158 10.88 6.21 -10.83
N ALA A 159 10.46 7.43 -11.12
CA ALA A 159 11.26 8.38 -11.89
C ALA A 159 12.37 8.97 -11.01
N SER A 160 13.38 8.16 -10.69
CA SER A 160 14.73 8.69 -10.45
C SER A 160 15.19 9.36 -11.76
N SER A 161 16.12 10.30 -11.72
CA SER A 161 16.54 11.14 -12.87
C SER A 161 17.08 10.40 -14.10
N GLU A 162 16.97 9.08 -14.17
CA GLU A 162 17.33 8.28 -15.33
C GLU A 162 16.21 8.29 -16.39
N ASN A 163 16.61 8.68 -17.59
CA ASN A 163 15.77 8.69 -18.79
C ASN A 163 15.51 7.25 -19.26
N ILE A 164 14.62 6.53 -18.59
CA ILE A 164 14.01 5.32 -19.17
C ILE A 164 13.14 5.81 -20.33
N LYS A 165 13.69 5.69 -21.55
CA LYS A 165 12.94 5.82 -22.81
C LYS A 165 12.09 4.58 -22.93
N VAL A 166 10.89 4.63 -22.38
CA VAL A 166 9.84 3.67 -22.75
C VAL A 166 9.54 3.97 -24.22
N ALA A 167 9.87 3.03 -25.11
CA ALA A 167 9.54 3.16 -26.52
C ALA A 167 8.01 3.16 -26.63
N SER A 168 7.43 4.33 -26.86
CA SER A 168 6.05 4.46 -27.27
C SER A 168 6.01 4.07 -28.75
N GLU A 169 5.80 2.79 -29.05
CA GLU A 169 5.37 2.40 -30.38
C GLU A 169 3.88 2.73 -30.52
N ALA A 170 3.57 3.35 -31.66
CA ALA A 170 2.34 4.09 -31.97
C ALA A 170 1.12 3.20 -32.24
#